data_AF-A0A445JHK0-F1
#
_entry.id   AF-A0A445JHK0-F1
#
_cell.length_a   1.000
_cell.length_b   1.000
_cell.length_c   1.000
_cell.angle_alpha   90.00
_cell.angle_beta   90.00
_cell.angle_gamma   90.00
#
_symmetry.space_group_name_H-M   'P 1'
#
loop_
_entity.id
_entity.type
_entity.pdbx_description
1 polymer ?
#
loop_
_entity_poly.entity_id
_entity_poly.type
_entity_poly.pdbx_seq_one_letter_code
_entity_poly.pdbx_strand_id
1 'polypeptide(L)'
;MNRQAQRSGATGVHHNRQYSEHYLDASSKWFNDSSSNHIPPLQDYNLYGGGGGRMYRSNAQRSFNEYCFDPATPPRSYAIKKNANGYGDEDYSPRDFSPGLLDLHSFDTELLPQITSSNLYDSEPYIFGKQTVRARASENNVSNSLAAADNAKSSNVAKIKVVVRKRPLNKKEVAKQEEDIIDTVSDSLTVHETKLKVDLTQYVEKHEFVFDAVLNEEVTNDEVYCETVEPIVPIIFQRTKATCFAYGQTGSGKTYTMKPLPLKASRDILRLMHHTYRNQGFQLFVSFFEIYGGKLFDLLNGRKKLCMREDGKQQVCIVGLQEYRVSDVETIKELIEQGNATRSTGTTGANEESSRSHAILQLAIKRSVEGNVSKPPRVVGKLSFIDLAGSERGADTTDNDKQTRIEGAEINKSLLALKECIRALDNDQGHIPFRGSKLTEVLRDSFVGNSRTVMISCISPSSGSCEHTLNTLRYADR
;
A
#
# COMPACT_ATOMS: atom_id res chain seq x y z
N MET A 1 29.29 -61.11 34.85
CA MET A 1 30.70 -61.11 35.28
C MET A 1 31.12 -59.67 35.51
N ASN A 2 31.85 -59.38 36.59
CA ASN A 2 32.31 -58.06 37.09
C ASN A 2 31.17 -57.03 37.39
N ARG A 3 31.08 -56.36 38.57
CA ARG A 3 32.02 -55.59 39.42
C ARG A 3 32.35 -54.20 38.82
N GLN A 4 32.24 -53.05 39.50
CA GLN A 4 31.85 -52.66 40.89
C GLN A 4 30.84 -51.46 40.82
N ALA A 5 29.95 -51.16 41.78
CA ALA A 5 30.12 -50.72 43.20
C ALA A 5 30.88 -49.37 43.36
N GLN A 6 30.48 -48.40 44.21
CA GLN A 6 29.41 -48.38 45.25
C GLN A 6 28.97 -46.93 45.64
N ARG A 7 27.90 -46.79 46.44
CA ARG A 7 27.39 -45.53 47.04
C ARG A 7 27.78 -45.40 48.54
N SER A 8 28.16 -44.20 48.99
CA SER A 8 27.86 -43.58 50.31
C SER A 8 28.61 -42.24 50.42
N GLY A 9 28.28 -41.27 51.28
CA GLY A 9 27.16 -41.11 52.23
C GLY A 9 27.08 -39.64 52.69
N ALA A 10 26.10 -39.24 53.51
CA ALA A 10 25.88 -37.85 53.88
C ALA A 10 25.70 -37.63 55.39
N THR A 11 26.12 -36.46 55.89
CA THR A 11 25.70 -35.81 57.15
C THR A 11 26.13 -34.33 57.15
N GLY A 12 25.53 -33.50 58.00
CA GLY A 12 25.92 -32.10 58.24
C GLY A 12 25.51 -31.66 59.67
N VAL A 13 25.84 -30.43 60.10
CA VAL A 13 25.35 -29.82 61.36
C VAL A 13 25.52 -28.27 61.36
N HIS A 14 25.00 -27.60 62.40
CA HIS A 14 24.60 -26.18 62.47
C HIS A 14 25.68 -25.11 62.82
N HIS A 15 25.34 -23.86 62.42
CA HIS A 15 25.49 -22.54 63.10
C HIS A 15 26.81 -22.08 63.77
N ASN A 16 27.20 -20.81 63.50
CA ASN A 16 26.88 -19.69 64.43
C ASN A 16 26.89 -18.30 63.73
N ARG A 17 26.40 -17.26 64.41
CA ARG A 17 26.53 -15.82 64.08
C ARG A 17 27.70 -15.19 64.87
N GLN A 18 28.31 -14.10 64.37
CA GLN A 18 28.38 -12.81 65.11
C GLN A 18 28.98 -11.64 64.30
N TYR A 19 28.83 -10.43 64.86
CA TYR A 19 29.06 -9.09 64.30
C TYR A 19 30.51 -8.72 63.98
N SER A 20 30.70 -7.72 63.11
CA SER A 20 31.26 -6.40 63.51
C SER A 20 30.90 -5.32 62.48
N GLU A 21 30.58 -4.11 62.95
CA GLU A 21 30.48 -2.90 62.14
C GLU A 21 31.85 -2.20 62.04
N HIS A 22 32.02 -1.26 61.10
CA HIS A 22 32.77 -0.05 61.42
C HIS A 22 32.31 1.18 60.61
N TYR A 23 32.10 2.28 61.32
CA TYR A 23 31.82 3.62 60.81
C TYR A 23 33.07 4.23 60.15
N LEU A 24 32.88 5.13 59.16
CA LEU A 24 33.09 6.57 59.38
C LEU A 24 32.60 7.46 58.23
N ASP A 25 32.29 8.71 58.59
CA ASP A 25 31.84 9.82 57.72
C ASP A 25 33.01 10.82 57.49
N ALA A 26 33.00 11.53 56.36
CA ALA A 26 33.88 12.67 56.09
C ALA A 26 33.33 13.56 54.95
N SER A 27 33.11 14.85 55.22
CA SER A 27 32.61 15.83 54.23
C SER A 27 33.45 17.13 54.17
N SER A 28 33.85 17.55 52.95
CA SER A 28 34.44 18.87 52.55
C SER A 28 34.54 18.94 51.01
N LYS A 29 34.22 19.97 50.20
CA LYS A 29 33.78 21.39 50.34
C LYS A 29 34.89 22.46 50.13
N TRP A 30 34.56 23.53 49.38
CA TRP A 30 35.39 24.68 48.89
C TRP A 30 36.27 24.36 47.67
N PHE A 31 36.55 25.24 46.69
CA PHE A 31 36.19 26.66 46.40
C PHE A 31 35.25 26.77 45.15
N ASN A 32 34.45 27.83 44.90
CA ASN A 32 34.75 29.15 44.26
C ASN A 32 35.56 29.07 42.93
N ASP A 33 35.30 29.85 41.88
CA ASP A 33 34.77 31.25 41.84
C ASP A 33 33.78 31.57 40.68
N SER A 34 33.52 32.87 40.46
CA SER A 34 32.54 33.59 39.61
C SER A 34 32.92 33.69 38.10
N SER A 35 32.20 34.34 37.15
CA SER A 35 31.27 35.49 37.22
C SER A 35 30.39 35.73 35.95
N SER A 36 29.33 36.56 36.08
CA SER A 36 28.47 37.21 35.02
C SER A 36 27.64 36.31 34.08
N ASN A 37 26.32 36.48 33.84
CA ASN A 37 25.36 37.61 33.69
C ASN A 37 25.24 38.19 32.26
N HIS A 38 24.11 37.91 31.58
CA HIS A 38 23.12 38.95 31.21
C HIS A 38 21.78 38.37 30.73
N ILE A 39 20.67 39.03 31.08
CA ILE A 39 19.29 38.75 30.63
C ILE A 39 18.63 40.10 30.26
N PRO A 40 17.89 40.22 29.14
CA PRO A 40 17.02 41.36 28.84
C PRO A 40 15.56 41.14 29.34
N PRO A 41 14.80 42.19 29.68
CA PRO A 41 13.58 42.07 30.48
C PRO A 41 12.25 42.00 29.68
N LEU A 42 11.18 41.63 30.40
CA LEU A 42 9.77 41.82 30.03
C LEU A 42 9.36 43.30 30.11
N GLN A 43 8.22 43.64 29.50
CA GLN A 43 7.61 44.98 29.54
C GLN A 43 6.09 44.87 29.77
N ASP A 44 5.56 45.64 30.72
CA ASP A 44 4.16 45.60 31.14
C ASP A 44 3.19 46.29 30.17
N TYR A 45 1.95 45.81 30.12
CA TYR A 45 0.74 46.61 29.89
C TYR A 45 -0.42 46.10 30.76
N ASN A 46 -1.36 46.97 31.12
CA ASN A 46 -2.19 46.81 32.33
C ASN A 46 -3.66 47.22 32.11
N LEU A 47 -4.58 46.69 32.92
CA LEU A 47 -6.06 46.86 32.91
C LEU A 47 -6.76 46.32 31.63
N TYR A 48 -7.94 45.69 31.68
CA TYR A 48 -9.12 45.93 32.53
C TYR A 48 -9.62 44.70 33.31
N GLY A 49 -10.48 44.93 34.32
CA GLY A 49 -11.21 43.87 35.05
C GLY A 49 -12.45 43.35 34.31
N GLY A 50 -13.28 42.48 34.89
CA GLY A 50 -13.21 41.87 36.22
C GLY A 50 -14.56 41.22 36.61
N GLY A 51 -14.54 40.13 37.36
CA GLY A 51 -15.74 39.41 37.79
C GLY A 51 -15.41 38.06 38.41
N GLY A 52 -15.82 37.83 39.65
CA GLY A 52 -15.47 36.62 40.42
C GLY A 52 -16.63 35.64 40.61
N GLY A 53 -16.31 34.36 40.73
CA GLY A 53 -17.23 33.29 41.13
C GLY A 53 -16.45 32.20 41.88
N ARG A 54 -16.92 31.79 43.07
CA ARG A 54 -16.23 30.81 43.92
C ARG A 54 -16.73 29.38 43.69
N MET A 55 -15.76 28.45 43.69
CA MET A 55 -15.79 27.07 44.20
C MET A 55 -17.14 26.38 44.45
N TYR A 56 -17.24 25.11 44.02
CA TYR A 56 -17.49 24.03 44.97
C TYR A 56 -16.66 22.77 44.61
N ARG A 57 -16.49 21.87 45.58
CA ARG A 57 -15.59 20.70 45.54
C ARG A 57 -16.31 19.49 46.13
N SER A 58 -16.33 18.36 45.43
CA SER A 58 -16.87 17.10 45.96
C SER A 58 -16.13 15.88 45.39
N ASN A 59 -15.61 15.04 46.28
CA ASN A 59 -15.20 13.68 45.95
C ASN A 59 -16.43 12.77 45.94
N ALA A 60 -16.43 11.75 45.09
CA ALA A 60 -17.24 10.54 45.28
C ALA A 60 -16.52 9.32 44.69
N GLN A 61 -15.99 8.45 45.55
CA GLN A 61 -15.64 7.08 45.17
C GLN A 61 -16.90 6.20 45.28
N ARG A 62 -17.11 5.28 44.33
CA ARG A 62 -17.88 4.05 44.58
C ARG A 62 -17.60 3.00 43.49
N SER A 63 -17.09 1.86 43.91
CA SER A 63 -17.15 0.61 43.14
C SER A 63 -18.46 -0.11 43.46
N PHE A 64 -19.03 -0.87 42.52
CA PHE A 64 -19.63 -2.18 42.80
C PHE A 64 -19.74 -3.03 41.51
N ASN A 65 -20.02 -4.33 41.69
CA ASN A 65 -19.90 -5.39 40.67
C ASN A 65 -21.20 -5.67 39.89
N GLU A 66 -21.04 -6.37 38.75
CA GLU A 66 -21.93 -7.39 38.11
C GLU A 66 -23.41 -7.03 37.85
N TYR A 67 -24.05 -7.38 36.72
CA TYR A 67 -24.06 -8.68 36.03
C TYR A 67 -24.28 -8.56 34.49
N CYS A 68 -24.20 -9.71 33.81
CA CYS A 68 -24.44 -9.90 32.37
C CYS A 68 -25.95 -9.92 32.01
N PHE A 69 -26.34 -9.47 30.80
CA PHE A 69 -27.20 -10.21 29.86
C PHE A 69 -27.43 -9.45 28.53
N ASP A 70 -27.44 -10.22 27.44
CA ASP A 70 -27.89 -9.93 26.06
C ASP A 70 -28.51 -11.28 25.56
N PRO A 71 -29.27 -11.43 24.44
CA PRO A 71 -29.63 -10.46 23.39
C PRO A 71 -31.12 -10.44 22.97
N ALA A 72 -31.51 -9.53 22.05
CA ALA A 72 -32.53 -9.77 21.00
C ALA A 72 -32.66 -8.64 19.96
N THR A 73 -33.09 -8.98 18.73
CA THR A 73 -33.33 -8.06 17.59
C THR A 73 -34.66 -8.44 16.87
N PRO A 74 -35.15 -7.67 15.88
CA PRO A 74 -36.11 -6.56 16.01
C PRO A 74 -37.55 -6.89 15.51
N PRO A 75 -38.54 -5.99 15.70
CA PRO A 75 -39.82 -6.03 14.99
C PRO A 75 -39.82 -5.25 13.65
N ARG A 76 -40.86 -5.48 12.83
CA ARG A 76 -40.96 -5.04 11.43
C ARG A 76 -41.94 -3.87 11.21
N SER A 77 -41.79 -3.25 10.05
CA SER A 77 -42.71 -2.32 9.37
C SER A 77 -44.22 -2.53 9.58
N TYR A 78 -44.95 -1.41 9.72
CA TYR A 78 -46.39 -1.34 9.46
C TYR A 78 -46.69 -0.50 8.22
N ALA A 79 -47.73 -0.88 7.47
CA ALA A 79 -48.32 -0.11 6.37
C ALA A 79 -49.82 0.09 6.65
N ILE A 80 -50.35 1.27 6.32
CA ILE A 80 -51.76 1.61 6.52
C ILE A 80 -52.41 1.97 5.18
N LYS A 81 -53.71 1.66 5.05
CA LYS A 81 -54.48 1.70 3.80
C LYS A 81 -55.05 3.08 3.48
N LYS A 82 -55.46 3.22 2.22
CA LYS A 82 -56.28 4.31 1.66
C LYS A 82 -57.58 4.54 2.46
N ASN A 83 -58.07 5.77 2.41
CA ASN A 83 -59.50 6.09 2.28
C ASN A 83 -59.65 7.30 1.35
N ALA A 84 -60.85 7.56 0.82
CA ALA A 84 -61.10 8.63 -0.15
C ALA A 84 -62.51 9.23 0.05
N ASN A 85 -62.67 10.54 -0.26
CA ASN A 85 -63.87 11.12 -0.88
C ASN A 85 -63.81 12.67 -1.01
N GLY A 86 -63.96 13.18 -2.23
CA GLY A 86 -64.94 14.23 -2.59
C GLY A 86 -64.66 15.73 -2.34
N TYR A 87 -64.85 16.52 -3.42
CA TYR A 87 -65.04 18.00 -3.49
C TYR A 87 -63.81 18.88 -3.14
N GLY A 88 -63.53 20.00 -3.83
CA GLY A 88 -64.15 20.61 -5.02
C GLY A 88 -63.32 21.83 -5.51
N ASP A 89 -63.66 22.37 -6.70
CA ASP A 89 -63.16 23.60 -7.39
C ASP A 89 -61.63 23.66 -7.68
N GLU A 90 -61.14 23.69 -8.94
CA GLU A 90 -61.25 24.65 -10.07
C GLU A 90 -60.16 25.75 -10.10
N ASP A 91 -59.19 25.63 -11.04
CA ASP A 91 -58.71 26.74 -11.90
C ASP A 91 -57.91 26.22 -13.13
N TYR A 92 -57.60 27.09 -14.10
CA TYR A 92 -57.23 26.79 -15.50
C TYR A 92 -55.82 27.31 -15.94
N SER A 93 -55.08 26.71 -16.91
CA SER A 93 -55.26 25.41 -17.57
C SER A 93 -53.93 24.75 -18.09
N PRO A 94 -53.40 24.91 -19.35
CA PRO A 94 -52.90 23.70 -20.03
C PRO A 94 -51.46 23.73 -20.61
N ARG A 95 -50.87 22.53 -20.76
CA ARG A 95 -50.42 21.97 -22.07
C ARG A 95 -49.98 20.51 -21.96
N ASP A 96 -50.69 19.64 -22.66
CA ASP A 96 -50.41 18.20 -22.77
C ASP A 96 -49.28 17.89 -23.77
N PHE A 97 -48.71 16.69 -23.65
CA PHE A 97 -48.88 15.65 -24.69
C PHE A 97 -48.70 14.25 -24.07
N SER A 98 -49.38 13.25 -24.65
CA SER A 98 -49.63 11.92 -24.06
C SER A 98 -48.55 10.86 -24.38
N PRO A 99 -48.41 9.77 -23.61
CA PRO A 99 -47.46 8.70 -23.88
C PRO A 99 -47.95 7.71 -24.95
N GLY A 100 -47.03 7.16 -25.73
CA GLY A 100 -47.26 6.08 -26.71
C GLY A 100 -46.80 4.71 -26.19
N LEU A 101 -47.39 3.63 -26.73
CA LEU A 101 -47.24 2.24 -26.27
C LEU A 101 -47.07 1.31 -27.48
N LEU A 102 -46.37 0.17 -27.30
CA LEU A 102 -46.11 -0.89 -28.30
C LEU A 102 -45.07 -0.51 -29.39
N ASP A 103 -44.40 -1.44 -30.07
CA ASP A 103 -44.48 -2.92 -30.01
C ASP A 103 -43.10 -3.61 -30.11
N LEU A 104 -43.07 -4.93 -29.92
CA LEU A 104 -41.95 -5.83 -30.25
C LEU A 104 -41.89 -6.18 -31.76
N HIS A 105 -40.97 -7.08 -32.12
CA HIS A 105 -40.86 -7.79 -33.40
C HIS A 105 -40.22 -7.06 -34.59
N SER A 106 -38.89 -7.08 -34.63
CA SER A 106 -38.19 -7.56 -35.82
C SER A 106 -36.95 -8.38 -35.42
N PHE A 107 -36.96 -9.67 -35.77
CA PHE A 107 -35.72 -10.42 -35.96
C PHE A 107 -35.21 -10.08 -37.35
N ASP A 108 -33.89 -9.98 -37.53
CA ASP A 108 -33.29 -10.46 -38.77
C ASP A 108 -31.89 -11.02 -38.55
N THR A 109 -31.53 -12.01 -39.36
CA THR A 109 -30.33 -12.84 -39.20
C THR A 109 -29.30 -12.53 -40.27
N GLU A 110 -28.05 -12.29 -39.89
CA GLU A 110 -26.91 -12.55 -40.76
C GLU A 110 -25.88 -13.45 -40.07
N LEU A 111 -25.60 -14.60 -40.71
CA LEU A 111 -24.57 -15.55 -40.35
C LEU A 111 -23.43 -15.44 -41.37
N LEU A 112 -22.18 -15.45 -40.92
CA LEU A 112 -21.02 -15.60 -41.80
C LEU A 112 -20.49 -17.04 -41.78
N PRO A 113 -19.95 -17.56 -42.90
CA PRO A 113 -19.84 -19.01 -43.10
C PRO A 113 -18.54 -19.59 -42.52
N GLN A 114 -18.61 -20.85 -42.08
CA GLN A 114 -17.41 -21.68 -41.95
C GLN A 114 -17.06 -22.28 -43.31
N ILE A 115 -15.77 -22.35 -43.63
CA ILE A 115 -15.26 -23.06 -44.81
C ILE A 115 -14.47 -24.28 -44.34
N THR A 116 -14.97 -25.47 -44.66
CA THR A 116 -14.28 -26.75 -44.53
C THR A 116 -13.97 -27.31 -45.91
N SER A 117 -12.72 -27.69 -46.17
CA SER A 117 -12.33 -28.44 -47.37
C SER A 117 -11.18 -29.40 -47.03
N SER A 118 -11.27 -30.63 -47.53
CA SER A 118 -10.42 -31.77 -47.15
C SER A 118 -9.25 -32.03 -48.13
N ASN A 119 -8.29 -32.85 -47.68
CA ASN A 119 -7.16 -33.37 -48.47
C ASN A 119 -7.60 -34.14 -49.73
N LEU A 120 -6.70 -34.24 -50.74
CA LEU A 120 -6.10 -35.52 -51.21
C LEU A 120 -5.19 -35.36 -52.48
N TYR A 121 -4.17 -36.22 -52.59
CA TYR A 121 -3.37 -36.61 -53.78
C TYR A 121 -2.48 -35.54 -54.50
N ASP A 122 -1.30 -35.86 -55.08
CA ASP A 122 -0.34 -36.98 -54.92
C ASP A 122 1.02 -36.64 -55.61
N SER A 123 2.05 -37.52 -55.45
CA SER A 123 3.25 -37.78 -56.30
C SER A 123 4.64 -37.50 -55.68
N GLU A 124 5.46 -38.55 -55.51
CA GLU A 124 6.93 -38.47 -55.43
C GLU A 124 7.58 -38.43 -56.84
N PRO A 125 8.94 -38.44 -56.97
CA PRO A 125 9.62 -39.74 -57.09
C PRO A 125 11.04 -39.90 -56.47
N TYR A 126 11.22 -40.97 -55.68
CA TYR A 126 12.31 -41.98 -55.75
C TYR A 126 13.83 -41.63 -55.60
N ILE A 127 14.39 -42.14 -54.51
CA ILE A 127 15.59 -43.02 -54.39
C ILE A 127 16.91 -42.67 -55.15
N PHE A 128 17.96 -42.38 -54.37
CA PHE A 128 19.17 -43.24 -54.32
C PHE A 128 19.92 -43.09 -52.98
N GLY A 129 20.64 -44.12 -52.53
CA GLY A 129 21.35 -44.13 -51.24
C GLY A 129 22.79 -44.65 -51.31
N LYS A 130 23.60 -44.35 -50.29
CA LYS A 130 24.90 -45.00 -50.02
C LYS A 130 25.33 -44.81 -48.56
N GLN A 131 26.12 -45.75 -48.06
CA GLN A 131 26.68 -45.76 -46.70
C GLN A 131 27.99 -44.96 -46.61
N THR A 132 28.24 -44.30 -45.48
CA THR A 132 29.59 -44.04 -44.93
C THR A 132 29.53 -44.04 -43.39
N VAL A 133 30.70 -44.12 -42.73
CA VAL A 133 30.87 -44.56 -41.34
C VAL A 133 31.67 -43.55 -40.52
N ARG A 134 31.31 -43.40 -39.22
CA ARG A 134 32.00 -42.67 -38.13
C ARG A 134 32.19 -41.14 -38.29
N ALA A 135 31.77 -40.40 -37.26
CA ALA A 135 32.67 -39.60 -36.41
C ALA A 135 31.97 -39.15 -35.11
N ARG A 136 32.74 -38.67 -34.12
CA ARG A 136 32.22 -37.96 -32.93
C ARG A 136 32.21 -36.46 -33.20
N ALA A 137 31.17 -35.77 -32.75
CA ALA A 137 31.24 -34.39 -32.25
C ALA A 137 30.06 -34.17 -31.30
N SER A 138 30.20 -33.26 -30.34
CA SER A 138 29.13 -32.85 -29.42
C SER A 138 29.31 -31.36 -29.14
N GLU A 139 28.38 -30.52 -29.61
CA GLU A 139 28.24 -29.15 -29.12
C GLU A 139 26.86 -28.56 -29.49
N ASN A 140 26.29 -27.85 -28.51
CA ASN A 140 25.42 -26.67 -28.61
C ASN A 140 24.24 -26.64 -29.60
N ASN A 141 23.03 -26.66 -29.04
CA ASN A 141 21.85 -26.00 -29.63
C ASN A 141 21.04 -25.32 -28.51
N VAL A 142 21.23 -24.01 -28.32
CA VAL A 142 20.61 -23.22 -27.23
C VAL A 142 19.46 -22.38 -27.78
N SER A 143 18.33 -23.02 -28.10
CA SER A 143 17.14 -22.32 -28.64
C SER A 143 15.88 -23.20 -28.73
N ASN A 144 15.28 -23.63 -27.60
CA ASN A 144 13.86 -24.09 -27.58
C ASN A 144 13.22 -24.20 -26.18
N SER A 145 13.43 -23.20 -25.31
CA SER A 145 13.00 -23.26 -23.89
C SER A 145 11.85 -22.30 -23.51
N LEU A 146 11.19 -21.65 -24.48
CA LEU A 146 10.24 -20.56 -24.24
C LEU A 146 8.80 -20.80 -24.77
N ALA A 147 8.52 -22.00 -25.31
CA ALA A 147 7.26 -22.29 -26.02
C ALA A 147 6.38 -23.37 -25.35
N ALA A 148 6.57 -23.63 -24.05
CA ALA A 148 5.99 -24.79 -23.36
C ALA A 148 5.37 -24.46 -21.98
N ALA A 149 4.86 -23.23 -21.78
CA ALA A 149 4.28 -22.78 -20.51
C ALA A 149 2.75 -22.53 -20.55
N ASP A 150 2.17 -22.21 -21.71
CA ASP A 150 0.75 -21.86 -21.83
C ASP A 150 -0.17 -23.08 -21.99
N ASN A 151 -0.37 -23.82 -20.90
CA ASN A 151 -1.57 -24.66 -20.71
C ASN A 151 -1.90 -24.96 -19.23
N ALA A 152 -1.47 -24.10 -18.30
CA ALA A 152 -2.03 -24.08 -16.95
C ALA A 152 -3.37 -23.32 -16.94
N LYS A 153 -4.34 -23.76 -16.13
CA LYS A 153 -5.59 -23.01 -15.92
C LYS A 153 -5.25 -21.64 -15.33
N SER A 154 -5.51 -20.56 -16.07
CA SER A 154 -5.25 -19.20 -15.62
C SER A 154 -6.10 -18.86 -14.39
N SER A 155 -5.46 -18.67 -13.24
CA SER A 155 -6.11 -18.03 -12.09
C SER A 155 -6.51 -16.60 -12.47
N ASN A 156 -7.69 -16.15 -12.03
CA ASN A 156 -8.16 -14.78 -12.29
C ASN A 156 -7.53 -13.73 -11.34
N VAL A 157 -6.67 -14.19 -10.43
CA VAL A 157 -5.89 -13.40 -9.47
C VAL A 157 -4.56 -13.01 -10.12
N ALA A 158 -4.25 -11.72 -10.14
CA ALA A 158 -2.96 -11.24 -10.67
C ALA A 158 -1.82 -11.63 -9.71
N LYS A 159 -0.80 -12.37 -10.19
CA LYS A 159 0.39 -12.65 -9.37
C LYS A 159 1.06 -11.31 -8.97
N ILE A 160 1.22 -11.12 -7.67
CA ILE A 160 1.97 -10.02 -7.06
C ILE A 160 3.45 -10.42 -7.01
N LYS A 161 4.37 -9.48 -7.26
CA LYS A 161 5.78 -9.59 -6.86
C LYS A 161 5.97 -8.84 -5.55
N VAL A 162 6.52 -9.49 -4.53
CA VAL A 162 6.79 -8.90 -3.21
C VAL A 162 8.28 -8.67 -3.05
N VAL A 163 8.67 -7.41 -2.90
CA VAL A 163 10.06 -6.99 -2.69
C VAL A 163 10.15 -6.26 -1.35
N VAL A 164 11.10 -6.66 -0.50
CA VAL A 164 11.40 -5.96 0.75
C VAL A 164 12.58 -5.02 0.55
N ARG A 165 12.55 -3.85 1.19
CA ARG A 165 13.68 -2.91 1.22
C ARG A 165 14.01 -2.49 2.65
N LYS A 166 15.18 -2.89 3.13
CA LYS A 166 15.84 -2.34 4.32
C LYS A 166 16.41 -0.96 3.96
N ARG A 167 16.21 0.05 4.81
CA ARG A 167 16.94 1.33 4.74
C ARG A 167 18.13 1.30 5.71
N PRO A 168 19.17 2.13 5.52
CA PRO A 168 20.18 2.33 6.56
C PRO A 168 19.60 2.96 7.83
N LEU A 169 20.29 2.77 8.96
CA LEU A 169 20.06 3.51 10.20
C LEU A 169 20.25 5.02 9.95
N ASN A 170 19.35 5.84 10.50
CA ASN A 170 19.39 7.29 10.33
C ASN A 170 20.18 7.98 11.46
N LYS A 171 20.59 9.23 11.23
CA LYS A 171 21.44 9.98 12.17
C LYS A 171 20.87 10.14 13.59
N LYS A 172 19.54 10.08 13.77
CA LYS A 172 18.91 10.13 15.10
C LYS A 172 18.96 8.77 15.81
N GLU A 173 18.82 7.67 15.07
CA GLU A 173 18.92 6.30 15.58
C GLU A 173 20.36 6.02 16.04
N VAL A 174 21.34 6.35 15.20
CA VAL A 174 22.78 6.25 15.55
C VAL A 174 23.13 7.12 16.77
N ALA A 175 22.60 8.35 16.85
CA ALA A 175 22.84 9.24 17.99
C ALA A 175 22.17 8.77 19.30
N LYS A 176 21.13 7.93 19.22
CA LYS A 176 20.50 7.25 20.37
C LYS A 176 21.14 5.91 20.74
N GLN A 177 22.08 5.42 19.93
CA GLN A 177 22.62 4.05 20.02
C GLN A 177 21.53 2.97 19.78
N GLU A 178 20.58 3.22 18.88
CA GLU A 178 19.66 2.17 18.39
C GLU A 178 20.43 1.18 17.49
N GLU A 179 20.34 -0.11 17.80
CA GLU A 179 21.02 -1.20 17.07
C GLU A 179 20.29 -1.55 15.76
N ASP A 180 21.04 -2.08 14.78
CA ASP A 180 20.45 -2.74 13.62
C ASP A 180 20.08 -4.19 13.99
N ILE A 181 18.83 -4.56 13.78
CA ILE A 181 18.29 -5.89 14.12
C ILE A 181 17.95 -6.74 12.88
N ILE A 182 18.45 -6.38 11.69
CA ILE A 182 18.06 -7.03 10.43
C ILE A 182 19.28 -7.49 9.62
N ASP A 183 19.47 -8.81 9.56
CA ASP A 183 20.35 -9.46 8.58
C ASP A 183 19.60 -9.72 7.27
N THR A 184 20.28 -9.54 6.13
CA THR A 184 19.76 -9.85 4.79
C THR A 184 20.74 -10.75 4.05
N VAL A 185 20.27 -11.88 3.51
CA VAL A 185 21.11 -12.88 2.81
C VAL A 185 20.40 -13.32 1.54
N SER A 186 20.83 -12.80 0.39
CA SER A 186 20.13 -12.92 -0.90
C SER A 186 18.65 -12.54 -0.74
N ASP A 187 17.70 -13.42 -1.08
CA ASP A 187 16.25 -13.18 -1.00
C ASP A 187 15.63 -13.48 0.38
N SER A 188 16.47 -13.81 1.36
CA SER A 188 16.08 -14.11 2.75
C SER A 188 16.42 -12.96 3.70
N LEU A 189 15.62 -12.80 4.76
CA LEU A 189 15.76 -11.76 5.76
C LEU A 189 15.50 -12.31 7.16
N THR A 190 16.36 -11.97 8.12
CA THR A 190 16.25 -12.38 9.52
C THR A 190 16.13 -11.18 10.44
N VAL A 191 15.05 -11.11 11.23
CA VAL A 191 14.86 -10.10 12.29
C VAL A 191 15.21 -10.70 13.64
N HIS A 192 16.04 -9.99 14.41
CA HIS A 192 16.47 -10.35 15.76
C HIS A 192 15.63 -9.58 16.80
N GLU A 193 14.58 -10.21 17.33
CA GLU A 193 13.68 -9.61 18.32
C GLU A 193 14.17 -9.88 19.75
N THR A 194 14.73 -8.87 20.41
CA THR A 194 15.15 -8.96 21.82
C THR A 194 13.93 -9.01 22.75
N LYS A 195 13.79 -10.10 23.51
CA LYS A 195 12.70 -10.37 24.43
C LYS A 195 13.19 -10.70 25.84
N LEU A 196 12.28 -10.59 26.81
CA LEU A 196 12.47 -11.04 28.19
C LEU A 196 11.70 -12.33 28.44
N LYS A 197 12.32 -13.29 29.11
CA LYS A 197 11.63 -14.43 29.70
C LYS A 197 10.88 -14.01 30.97
N VAL A 198 10.03 -14.91 31.49
CA VAL A 198 9.31 -14.74 32.77
C VAL A 198 10.27 -14.56 33.96
N ASP A 199 11.50 -15.09 33.87
CA ASP A 199 12.57 -14.93 34.86
C ASP A 199 13.42 -13.66 34.65
N LEU A 200 13.00 -12.75 33.76
CA LEU A 200 13.69 -11.53 33.33
C LEU A 200 15.02 -11.75 32.57
N THR A 201 15.38 -12.99 32.21
CA THR A 201 16.53 -13.24 31.33
C THR A 201 16.23 -12.72 29.92
N GLN A 202 17.12 -11.89 29.38
CA GLN A 202 17.07 -11.47 27.98
C GLN A 202 17.40 -12.65 27.03
N TYR A 203 16.70 -12.72 25.91
CA TYR A 203 17.02 -13.63 24.80
C TYR A 203 16.66 -12.96 23.47
N VAL A 204 17.28 -13.44 22.38
CA VAL A 204 16.94 -13.01 21.02
C VAL A 204 16.09 -14.09 20.36
N GLU A 205 14.92 -13.70 19.87
CA GLU A 205 14.04 -14.52 19.05
C GLU A 205 14.27 -14.17 17.57
N LYS A 206 14.56 -15.18 16.73
CA LYS A 206 14.82 -14.96 15.31
C LYS A 206 13.55 -15.21 14.49
N HIS A 207 13.21 -14.25 13.63
CA HIS A 207 12.12 -14.37 12.65
C HIS A 207 12.72 -14.35 11.25
N GLU A 208 12.68 -15.49 10.57
CA GLU A 208 13.23 -15.67 9.22
C GLU A 208 12.09 -15.58 8.19
N PHE A 209 12.33 -14.84 7.11
CA PHE A 209 11.38 -14.59 6.01
C PHE A 209 12.09 -14.72 4.65
N VAL A 210 11.33 -15.02 3.59
CA VAL A 210 11.84 -15.13 2.20
C VAL A 210 10.85 -14.44 1.25
N PHE A 211 11.35 -13.68 0.27
CA PHE A 211 10.53 -12.87 -0.65
C PHE A 211 10.95 -13.07 -2.13
N ASP A 212 10.27 -12.43 -3.09
CA ASP A 212 10.72 -12.47 -4.51
C ASP A 212 12.02 -11.67 -4.72
N ALA A 213 12.37 -10.75 -3.81
CA ALA A 213 13.68 -10.12 -3.65
C ALA A 213 13.80 -9.39 -2.30
N VAL A 214 14.99 -9.33 -1.71
CA VAL A 214 15.32 -8.50 -0.53
C VAL A 214 16.43 -7.52 -0.89
N LEU A 215 16.12 -6.22 -0.76
CA LEU A 215 17.04 -5.13 -1.07
C LEU A 215 17.63 -4.57 0.23
N ASN A 216 18.95 -4.65 0.37
CA ASN A 216 19.68 -4.16 1.54
C ASN A 216 19.78 -2.61 1.55
N GLU A 217 20.41 -2.07 2.60
CA GLU A 217 20.63 -0.65 2.82
C GLU A 217 21.56 0.04 1.80
N GLU A 218 22.33 -0.72 1.02
CA GLU A 218 23.23 -0.22 -0.02
C GLU A 218 22.51 0.00 -1.36
N VAL A 219 21.43 -0.76 -1.63
CA VAL A 219 20.70 -0.73 -2.90
C VAL A 219 20.12 0.65 -3.18
N THR A 220 20.53 1.23 -4.30
CA THR A 220 20.11 2.57 -4.74
C THR A 220 18.67 2.59 -5.28
N ASN A 221 18.10 3.78 -5.41
CA ASN A 221 16.79 3.96 -6.08
C ASN A 221 16.82 3.62 -7.58
N ASP A 222 18.01 3.42 -8.16
CA ASP A 222 18.21 3.05 -9.55
C ASP A 222 18.12 1.53 -9.72
N GLU A 223 18.78 0.77 -8.85
CA GLU A 223 18.68 -0.70 -8.80
C GLU A 223 17.27 -1.15 -8.36
N VAL A 224 16.65 -0.47 -7.39
CA VAL A 224 15.22 -0.69 -7.06
C VAL A 224 14.35 -0.57 -8.31
N TYR A 225 14.59 0.42 -9.17
CA TYR A 225 13.80 0.62 -10.39
C TYR A 225 13.97 -0.53 -11.38
N CYS A 226 15.21 -0.97 -11.63
CA CYS A 226 15.51 -2.10 -12.51
C CYS A 226 14.87 -3.40 -12.02
N GLU A 227 14.88 -3.66 -10.70
CA GLU A 227 14.37 -4.90 -10.13
C GLU A 227 12.83 -4.95 -9.99
N THR A 228 12.16 -3.77 -9.96
CA THR A 228 10.72 -3.68 -9.66
C THR A 228 9.86 -3.11 -10.80
N VAL A 229 10.28 -2.03 -11.46
CA VAL A 229 9.42 -1.22 -12.34
C VAL A 229 9.81 -1.34 -13.81
N GLU A 230 11.09 -1.42 -14.12
CA GLU A 230 11.57 -1.62 -15.50
C GLU A 230 10.93 -2.85 -16.19
N PRO A 231 10.77 -4.02 -15.54
CA PRO A 231 10.20 -5.21 -16.20
C PRO A 231 8.70 -5.08 -16.52
N ILE A 232 7.96 -4.20 -15.82
CA ILE A 232 6.51 -4.00 -16.04
C ILE A 232 6.19 -2.86 -17.01
N VAL A 233 7.15 -1.99 -17.33
CA VAL A 233 6.99 -0.88 -18.29
C VAL A 233 6.66 -1.34 -19.72
N PRO A 234 7.29 -2.39 -20.30
CA PRO A 234 6.88 -2.91 -21.61
C PRO A 234 5.46 -3.50 -21.62
N ILE A 235 5.00 -4.03 -20.48
CA ILE A 235 3.77 -4.82 -20.39
C ILE A 235 2.51 -3.93 -20.54
N ILE A 236 2.55 -2.65 -20.13
CA ILE A 236 1.40 -1.75 -20.28
C ILE A 236 1.06 -1.40 -21.74
N PHE A 237 2.00 -1.58 -22.68
CA PHE A 237 1.70 -1.47 -24.12
C PHE A 237 0.85 -2.64 -24.63
N GLN A 238 0.86 -3.78 -23.92
CA GLN A 238 0.17 -5.03 -24.28
C GLN A 238 -1.28 -5.10 -23.75
N ARG A 239 -1.88 -3.93 -23.45
CA ARG A 239 -3.22 -3.76 -22.84
C ARG A 239 -3.36 -4.27 -21.39
N THR A 240 -2.26 -4.31 -20.66
CA THR A 240 -2.20 -4.74 -19.27
C THR A 240 -2.23 -3.53 -18.32
N LYS A 241 -2.76 -3.72 -17.11
CA LYS A 241 -2.63 -2.74 -16.01
C LYS A 241 -1.41 -3.09 -15.16
N ALA A 242 -0.63 -2.11 -14.76
CA ALA A 242 0.54 -2.29 -13.91
C ALA A 242 0.43 -1.41 -12.66
N THR A 243 0.87 -1.91 -11.51
CA THR A 243 0.82 -1.18 -10.23
C THR A 243 2.11 -1.41 -9.45
N CYS A 244 2.71 -0.34 -8.92
CA CYS A 244 3.81 -0.39 -7.97
C CYS A 244 3.38 0.41 -6.73
N PHE A 245 3.38 -0.23 -5.55
CA PHE A 245 3.00 0.43 -4.31
C PHE A 245 4.03 0.23 -3.19
N ALA A 246 4.30 1.28 -2.42
CA ALA A 246 5.19 1.25 -1.27
C ALA A 246 4.40 1.12 0.03
N TYR A 247 4.81 0.21 0.92
CA TYR A 247 4.14 -0.12 2.19
C TYR A 247 5.14 -0.13 3.38
N GLY A 248 4.61 -0.09 4.61
CA GLY A 248 5.36 -0.06 5.87
C GLY A 248 5.13 1.18 6.72
N GLN A 249 5.82 1.29 7.85
CA GLN A 249 5.67 2.41 8.81
C GLN A 249 6.11 3.78 8.24
N THR A 250 5.70 4.85 8.89
CA THR A 250 6.32 6.18 8.72
C THR A 250 7.80 6.13 9.12
N GLY A 251 8.63 6.85 8.37
CA GLY A 251 10.09 6.82 8.52
C GLY A 251 10.79 5.60 7.89
N SER A 252 10.10 4.60 7.34
CA SER A 252 10.77 3.44 6.70
C SER A 252 11.33 3.69 5.29
N GLY A 253 10.98 4.82 4.67
CA GLY A 253 11.50 5.21 3.35
C GLY A 253 10.55 5.00 2.16
N LYS A 254 9.25 4.74 2.39
CA LYS A 254 8.21 4.65 1.33
C LYS A 254 8.32 5.78 0.29
N THR A 255 8.13 7.02 0.73
CA THR A 255 8.13 8.21 -0.13
C THR A 255 9.50 8.50 -0.74
N TYR A 256 10.60 8.15 -0.06
CA TYR A 256 11.96 8.23 -0.62
C TYR A 256 12.15 7.27 -1.79
N THR A 257 11.65 6.04 -1.63
CA THR A 257 11.68 5.00 -2.67
C THR A 257 10.76 5.35 -3.84
N MET A 258 9.56 5.87 -3.56
CA MET A 258 8.54 6.14 -4.58
C MET A 258 8.80 7.42 -5.40
N LYS A 259 9.47 8.44 -4.85
CA LYS A 259 9.74 9.72 -5.55
C LYS A 259 10.37 9.59 -6.96
N PRO A 260 11.45 8.81 -7.18
CA PRO A 260 12.11 8.73 -8.50
C PRO A 260 11.48 7.75 -9.50
N LEU A 261 10.73 6.73 -9.04
CA LEU A 261 10.24 5.64 -9.91
C LEU A 261 9.28 6.12 -11.02
N PRO A 262 8.30 7.01 -10.78
CA PRO A 262 7.45 7.57 -11.83
C PRO A 262 8.23 8.28 -12.94
N LEU A 263 9.29 9.02 -12.59
CA LEU A 263 10.06 9.81 -13.54
C LEU A 263 10.99 8.92 -14.39
N LYS A 264 11.56 7.86 -13.79
CA LYS A 264 12.29 6.82 -14.53
C LYS A 264 11.36 6.08 -15.50
N ALA A 265 10.23 5.56 -15.02
CA ALA A 265 9.25 4.89 -15.86
C ALA A 265 8.73 5.78 -17.00
N SER A 266 8.48 7.05 -16.73
CA SER A 266 8.05 8.01 -17.76
C SER A 266 9.07 8.18 -18.89
N ARG A 267 10.37 8.20 -18.55
CA ARG A 267 11.46 8.25 -19.55
C ARG A 267 11.46 7.00 -20.44
N ASP A 268 11.29 5.82 -19.86
CA ASP A 268 11.30 4.56 -20.63
C ASP A 268 10.01 4.33 -21.41
N ILE A 269 8.86 4.74 -20.88
CA ILE A 269 7.58 4.77 -21.62
C ILE A 269 7.71 5.70 -22.85
N LEU A 270 8.22 6.92 -22.69
CA LEU A 270 8.44 7.84 -23.82
C LEU A 270 9.49 7.28 -24.80
N ARG A 271 10.59 6.70 -24.32
CA ARG A 271 11.59 6.01 -25.15
C ARG A 271 10.95 4.92 -26.01
N LEU A 272 10.15 4.02 -25.41
CA LEU A 272 9.41 2.97 -26.14
C LEU A 272 8.39 3.56 -27.11
N MET A 273 7.67 4.62 -26.74
CA MET A 273 6.73 5.31 -27.62
C MET A 273 7.41 5.90 -28.87
N HIS A 274 8.59 6.51 -28.74
CA HIS A 274 9.28 7.16 -29.87
C HIS A 274 10.09 6.22 -30.77
N HIS A 275 10.53 5.06 -30.24
CA HIS A 275 11.36 4.10 -30.98
C HIS A 275 10.55 2.86 -31.43
N THR A 276 9.90 2.17 -30.51
CA THR A 276 9.20 0.90 -30.76
C THR A 276 7.78 1.10 -31.29
N TYR A 277 7.07 2.12 -30.79
CA TYR A 277 5.63 2.31 -31.06
C TYR A 277 5.30 3.60 -31.84
N ARG A 278 6.31 4.18 -32.52
CA ARG A 278 6.30 5.52 -33.13
C ARG A 278 5.06 5.85 -33.97
N ASN A 279 4.50 4.85 -34.66
CA ASN A 279 3.40 5.00 -35.62
C ASN A 279 2.04 4.46 -35.09
N GLN A 280 1.93 4.06 -33.82
CA GLN A 280 0.69 3.43 -33.28
C GLN A 280 -0.34 4.42 -32.70
N GLY A 281 -0.13 5.73 -32.85
CA GLY A 281 -1.07 6.75 -32.39
C GLY A 281 -1.23 6.83 -30.85
N PHE A 282 -0.22 6.36 -30.12
CA PHE A 282 -0.18 6.40 -28.65
C PHE A 282 0.13 7.80 -28.11
N GLN A 283 -0.47 8.12 -26.97
CA GLN A 283 -0.36 9.36 -26.23
C GLN A 283 -0.23 9.03 -24.74
N LEU A 284 0.69 9.69 -24.05
CA LEU A 284 0.86 9.53 -22.60
C LEU A 284 0.05 10.59 -21.87
N PHE A 285 -0.63 10.17 -20.81
CA PHE A 285 -1.40 11.02 -19.90
C PHE A 285 -0.93 10.80 -18.46
N VAL A 286 -0.81 11.89 -17.70
CA VAL A 286 -0.49 11.89 -16.27
C VAL A 286 -1.70 12.36 -15.48
N SER A 287 -2.04 11.65 -14.40
CA SER A 287 -2.93 12.16 -13.35
C SER A 287 -2.34 11.86 -11.98
N PHE A 288 -2.55 12.74 -11.02
CA PHE A 288 -1.99 12.60 -9.67
C PHE A 288 -3.02 13.07 -8.64
N PHE A 289 -3.39 12.18 -7.73
CA PHE A 289 -4.42 12.42 -6.72
C PHE A 289 -4.06 11.74 -5.41
N GLU A 290 -4.72 12.14 -4.32
CA GLU A 290 -4.57 11.50 -3.01
C GLU A 290 -5.89 10.98 -2.44
N ILE A 291 -5.77 10.07 -1.48
CA ILE A 291 -6.84 9.60 -0.61
C ILE A 291 -6.50 10.06 0.82
N TYR A 292 -7.32 10.97 1.35
CA TYR A 292 -7.15 11.60 2.66
C TYR A 292 -8.49 11.69 3.38
N GLY A 293 -8.56 11.31 4.67
CA GLY A 293 -9.80 11.33 5.46
C GLY A 293 -11.00 10.64 4.79
N GLY A 294 -10.75 9.49 4.14
CA GLY A 294 -11.76 8.70 3.41
C GLY A 294 -12.28 9.33 2.11
N LYS A 295 -11.65 10.39 1.59
CA LYS A 295 -12.07 11.16 0.40
C LYS A 295 -10.93 11.24 -0.62
N LEU A 296 -11.26 11.43 -1.89
CA LEU A 296 -10.30 11.62 -2.98
C LEU A 296 -10.12 13.11 -3.28
N PHE A 297 -8.89 13.54 -3.57
CA PHE A 297 -8.56 14.92 -3.96
C PHE A 297 -7.53 14.97 -5.10
N ASP A 298 -7.76 15.85 -6.09
CA ASP A 298 -6.88 16.04 -7.26
C ASP A 298 -5.67 16.93 -6.91
N LEU A 299 -4.45 16.38 -6.95
CA LEU A 299 -3.23 17.11 -6.59
C LEU A 299 -2.73 18.05 -7.69
N LEU A 300 -3.22 17.92 -8.92
CA LEU A 300 -2.86 18.79 -10.05
C LEU A 300 -3.89 19.92 -10.24
N ASN A 301 -5.10 19.75 -9.68
CA ASN A 301 -6.22 20.67 -9.75
C ASN A 301 -6.57 21.27 -8.38
N GLY A 302 -5.56 21.82 -7.68
CA GLY A 302 -5.76 22.61 -6.45
C GLY A 302 -6.43 21.88 -5.28
N ARG A 303 -6.12 20.59 -5.09
CA ARG A 303 -6.75 19.69 -4.09
C ARG A 303 -8.28 19.60 -4.24
N LYS A 304 -8.81 19.75 -5.47
CA LYS A 304 -10.25 19.65 -5.74
C LYS A 304 -10.78 18.26 -5.37
N LYS A 305 -11.82 18.22 -4.53
CA LYS A 305 -12.47 16.96 -4.11
C LYS A 305 -13.06 16.22 -5.30
N LEU A 306 -12.75 14.93 -5.40
CA LEU A 306 -13.18 14.04 -6.49
C LEU A 306 -14.32 13.11 -6.04
N CYS A 307 -15.12 12.65 -7.01
CA CYS A 307 -16.24 11.76 -6.79
C CYS A 307 -16.04 10.45 -7.53
N MET A 308 -15.81 9.36 -6.80
CA MET A 308 -15.64 8.04 -7.39
C MET A 308 -16.98 7.34 -7.60
N ARG A 309 -17.14 6.64 -8.73
CA ARG A 309 -18.34 5.91 -9.14
C ARG A 309 -17.94 4.57 -9.79
N GLU A 310 -18.92 3.70 -9.99
CA GLU A 310 -18.79 2.44 -10.72
C GLU A 310 -19.62 2.53 -12.00
N ASP A 311 -19.10 2.08 -13.14
CA ASP A 311 -19.78 2.13 -14.43
C ASP A 311 -20.66 0.88 -14.68
N GLY A 312 -21.40 0.87 -15.80
CA GLY A 312 -22.23 -0.27 -16.21
C GLY A 312 -21.46 -1.56 -16.54
N LYS A 313 -20.12 -1.55 -16.44
CA LYS A 313 -19.21 -2.69 -16.64
C LYS A 313 -18.44 -3.03 -15.35
N GLN A 314 -18.87 -2.51 -14.20
CA GLN A 314 -18.23 -2.65 -12.89
C GLN A 314 -16.79 -2.09 -12.79
N GLN A 315 -16.43 -1.15 -13.68
CA GLN A 315 -15.16 -0.45 -13.64
C GLN A 315 -15.25 0.79 -12.75
N VAL A 316 -14.22 1.03 -11.95
CA VAL A 316 -14.18 2.15 -11.01
C VAL A 316 -13.65 3.40 -11.71
N CYS A 317 -14.48 4.44 -11.76
CA CYS A 317 -14.20 5.70 -12.44
C CYS A 317 -14.14 6.87 -11.44
N ILE A 318 -13.07 7.65 -11.49
CA ILE A 318 -12.90 8.85 -10.65
C ILE A 318 -13.38 10.07 -11.43
N VAL A 319 -14.60 10.53 -11.13
CA VAL A 319 -15.23 11.64 -11.85
C VAL A 319 -14.60 12.97 -11.43
N GLY A 320 -14.12 13.73 -12.42
CA GLY A 320 -13.54 15.07 -12.26
C GLY A 320 -12.01 15.10 -12.18
N LEU A 321 -11.34 13.94 -12.10
CA LEU A 321 -9.88 13.82 -12.11
C LEU A 321 -9.32 14.39 -13.42
N GLN A 322 -8.32 15.27 -13.33
CA GLN A 322 -7.64 15.79 -14.51
C GLN A 322 -6.57 14.80 -15.02
N GLU A 323 -6.49 14.66 -16.35
CA GLU A 323 -5.50 13.85 -17.04
C GLU A 323 -4.75 14.73 -18.05
N TYR A 324 -3.51 15.09 -17.73
CA TYR A 324 -2.68 15.98 -18.53
C TYR A 324 -1.95 15.17 -19.60
N ARG A 325 -2.14 15.51 -20.87
CA ARG A 325 -1.36 14.92 -21.97
C ARG A 325 0.07 15.48 -21.94
N VAL A 326 1.05 14.60 -21.99
CA VAL A 326 2.49 14.92 -21.93
C VAL A 326 3.23 14.35 -23.14
N SER A 327 4.37 14.94 -23.51
CA SER A 327 5.18 14.50 -24.66
C SER A 327 6.68 14.37 -24.37
N ASP A 328 7.08 14.67 -23.15
CA ASP A 328 8.44 15.01 -22.71
C ASP A 328 8.59 14.67 -21.22
N VAL A 329 9.82 14.55 -20.72
CA VAL A 329 10.07 14.10 -19.33
C VAL A 329 10.00 15.27 -18.35
N GLU A 330 10.23 16.47 -18.84
CA GLU A 330 10.36 17.73 -18.12
C GLU A 330 8.99 18.19 -17.61
N THR A 331 7.96 18.25 -18.45
CA THR A 331 6.57 18.51 -18.05
C THR A 331 6.07 17.48 -17.03
N ILE A 332 6.47 16.21 -17.18
CA ILE A 332 6.10 15.15 -16.22
C ILE A 332 6.75 15.39 -14.86
N LYS A 333 8.02 15.79 -14.83
CA LYS A 333 8.72 16.19 -13.61
C LYS A 333 8.02 17.37 -12.94
N GLU A 334 7.66 18.42 -13.69
CA GLU A 334 6.96 19.59 -13.16
C GLU A 334 5.60 19.23 -12.54
N LEU A 335 4.80 18.36 -13.19
CA LEU A 335 3.53 17.86 -12.63
C LEU A 335 3.74 17.01 -11.37
N ILE A 336 4.81 16.21 -11.31
CA ILE A 336 5.20 15.45 -10.10
C ILE A 336 5.56 16.42 -8.96
N GLU A 337 6.35 17.45 -9.24
CA GLU A 337 6.79 18.43 -8.23
C GLU A 337 5.62 19.30 -7.75
N GLN A 338 4.73 19.76 -8.65
CA GLN A 338 3.48 20.46 -8.33
C GLN A 338 2.56 19.62 -7.44
N GLY A 339 2.33 18.34 -7.77
CA GLY A 339 1.45 17.47 -7.00
C GLY A 339 2.02 17.13 -5.62
N ASN A 340 3.34 16.94 -5.52
CA ASN A 340 4.02 16.76 -4.23
C ASN A 340 3.98 18.04 -3.38
N ALA A 341 4.17 19.22 -3.97
CA ALA A 341 4.00 20.49 -3.27
C ALA A 341 2.56 20.65 -2.73
N THR A 342 1.55 20.37 -3.56
CA THR A 342 0.13 20.38 -3.14
C THR A 342 -0.13 19.44 -1.96
N ARG A 343 0.42 18.22 -1.99
CA ARG A 343 0.39 17.23 -0.89
C ARG A 343 1.20 17.64 0.35
N SER A 344 2.00 18.70 0.28
CA SER A 344 2.82 19.21 1.39
C SER A 344 2.27 20.50 2.02
N THR A 345 1.26 21.12 1.39
CA THR A 345 0.63 22.37 1.84
C THR A 345 -0.74 22.17 2.49
N GLY A 346 -1.17 20.93 2.67
CA GLY A 346 -2.55 20.58 2.99
C GLY A 346 -2.88 20.50 4.49
N THR A 347 -1.90 20.71 5.37
CA THR A 347 -2.03 20.51 6.83
C THR A 347 -1.41 21.64 7.65
N THR A 348 -1.94 21.85 8.86
CA THR A 348 -1.51 22.94 9.76
C THR A 348 -0.31 22.53 10.62
N GLY A 349 0.89 22.75 10.09
CA GLY A 349 2.07 23.18 10.86
C GLY A 349 2.78 22.19 11.81
N ALA A 350 2.33 20.94 11.95
CA ALA A 350 2.87 20.02 12.97
C ALA A 350 3.43 18.67 12.46
N ASN A 351 3.05 18.20 11.27
CA ASN A 351 3.26 16.80 10.87
C ASN A 351 3.68 16.60 9.40
N GLU A 352 4.39 15.50 9.13
CA GLU A 352 4.87 15.13 7.79
C GLU A 352 3.71 14.53 6.95
N GLU A 353 3.08 15.34 6.10
CA GLU A 353 1.80 15.01 5.44
C GLU A 353 1.83 13.72 4.57
N SER A 354 2.99 13.32 4.04
CA SER A 354 3.16 12.04 3.33
C SER A 354 2.95 10.79 4.19
N SER A 355 2.94 10.93 5.53
CA SER A 355 2.51 9.86 6.43
C SER A 355 1.00 9.65 6.47
N ARG A 356 0.18 10.62 6.03
CA ARG A 356 -1.27 10.67 6.32
C ARG A 356 -2.22 10.64 5.13
N SER A 357 -1.74 10.84 3.91
CA SER A 357 -2.51 10.58 2.69
C SER A 357 -1.86 9.51 1.83
N HIS A 358 -2.66 8.64 1.22
CA HIS A 358 -2.19 7.73 0.17
C HIS A 358 -2.13 8.53 -1.12
N ALA A 359 -0.98 8.61 -1.77
CA ALA A 359 -0.80 9.34 -3.02
C ALA A 359 -0.70 8.38 -4.21
N ILE A 360 -1.52 8.61 -5.24
CA ILE A 360 -1.65 7.77 -6.43
C ILE A 360 -1.36 8.61 -7.67
N LEU A 361 -0.22 8.34 -8.32
CA LEU A 361 0.13 8.87 -9.63
C LEU A 361 -0.14 7.79 -10.69
N GLN A 362 -0.80 8.16 -11.79
CA GLN A 362 -1.11 7.25 -12.89
C GLN A 362 -0.51 7.76 -14.20
N LEU A 363 0.27 6.88 -14.85
CA LEU A 363 0.75 7.03 -16.22
C LEU A 363 -0.15 6.18 -17.12
N ALA A 364 -1.02 6.82 -17.91
CA ALA A 364 -1.97 6.15 -18.78
C ALA A 364 -1.59 6.31 -20.26
N ILE A 365 -1.34 5.19 -20.95
CA ILE A 365 -1.16 5.17 -22.40
C ILE A 365 -2.54 5.08 -23.03
N LYS A 366 -2.87 6.01 -23.93
CA LYS A 366 -4.12 6.00 -24.70
C LYS A 366 -3.82 6.05 -26.20
N ARG A 367 -4.62 5.34 -27.01
CA ARG A 367 -4.56 5.42 -28.48
C ARG A 367 -5.69 6.33 -28.98
N SER A 368 -5.33 7.29 -29.83
CA SER A 368 -6.32 8.08 -30.58
C SER A 368 -7.09 7.19 -31.56
N VAL A 369 -8.38 7.43 -31.74
CA VAL A 369 -9.17 6.70 -32.74
C VAL A 369 -9.00 7.38 -34.09
N GLU A 370 -8.23 6.76 -34.98
CA GLU A 370 -7.99 7.24 -36.35
C GLU A 370 -9.32 7.56 -37.05
N GLY A 371 -9.36 8.72 -37.72
CA GLY A 371 -10.53 9.19 -38.48
C GLY A 371 -11.69 9.75 -37.64
N ASN A 372 -11.63 9.85 -36.30
CA ASN A 372 -12.78 10.36 -35.55
C ASN A 372 -12.43 11.17 -34.28
N VAL A 373 -12.25 12.49 -34.47
CA VAL A 373 -11.92 13.48 -33.42
C VAL A 373 -12.97 13.55 -32.30
N SER A 374 -14.21 13.11 -32.55
CA SER A 374 -15.31 13.16 -31.57
C SER A 374 -15.20 12.12 -30.44
N LYS A 375 -14.38 11.08 -30.59
CA LYS A 375 -14.34 9.95 -29.65
C LYS A 375 -13.15 10.06 -28.70
N PRO A 376 -13.34 9.90 -27.37
CA PRO A 376 -12.25 10.00 -26.42
C PRO A 376 -11.19 8.91 -26.68
N PRO A 377 -9.88 9.22 -26.51
CA PRO A 377 -8.81 8.28 -26.81
C PRO A 377 -8.89 7.07 -25.89
N ARG A 378 -8.83 5.87 -26.48
CA ARG A 378 -9.04 4.60 -25.76
C ARG A 378 -7.81 4.29 -24.92
N VAL A 379 -7.99 4.02 -23.63
CA VAL A 379 -6.92 3.52 -22.77
C VAL A 379 -6.40 2.20 -23.33
N VAL A 380 -5.08 2.12 -23.52
CA VAL A 380 -4.35 0.91 -23.89
C VAL A 380 -3.99 0.20 -22.60
N GLY A 381 -3.11 0.80 -21.80
CA GLY A 381 -2.72 0.32 -20.48
C GLY A 381 -2.39 1.48 -19.54
N LYS A 382 -2.11 1.15 -18.29
CA LYS A 382 -1.89 2.12 -17.21
C LYS A 382 -0.86 1.56 -16.23
N LEU A 383 0.12 2.37 -15.85
CA LEU A 383 1.04 2.12 -14.74
C LEU A 383 0.68 3.07 -13.58
N SER A 384 0.40 2.53 -12.40
CA SER A 384 0.03 3.30 -11.20
C SER A 384 1.11 3.19 -10.14
N PHE A 385 1.56 4.34 -9.63
CA PHE A 385 2.54 4.48 -8.55
C PHE A 385 1.83 4.96 -7.28
N ILE A 386 2.02 4.24 -6.18
CA ILE A 386 1.23 4.45 -4.97
C ILE A 386 2.15 4.54 -3.74
N ASP A 387 2.24 5.74 -3.17
CA ASP A 387 2.89 5.98 -1.88
C ASP A 387 1.81 5.90 -0.79
N LEU A 388 1.75 4.77 -0.07
CA LEU A 388 0.76 4.57 0.99
C LEU A 388 1.11 5.42 2.22
N ALA A 389 0.09 5.70 3.04
CA ALA A 389 0.25 6.26 4.38
C ALA A 389 1.00 5.30 5.34
N GLY A 390 1.35 5.78 6.54
CA GLY A 390 1.96 4.97 7.60
C GLY A 390 1.10 3.80 8.06
N SER A 391 1.75 2.67 8.40
CA SER A 391 1.09 1.46 8.94
C SER A 391 1.19 1.34 10.46
N GLU A 392 1.70 2.36 11.14
CA GLU A 392 1.73 2.49 12.60
C GLU A 392 0.34 2.76 13.22
N ARG A 393 0.25 2.58 14.54
CA ARG A 393 -1.00 2.71 15.29
C ARG A 393 -1.18 4.15 15.78
N GLY A 394 -2.43 4.59 15.93
CA GLY A 394 -2.75 5.88 16.57
C GLY A 394 -2.43 5.96 18.08
N ALA A 395 -1.83 4.92 18.66
CA ALA A 395 -1.23 4.95 20.00
C ALA A 395 0.22 5.48 19.98
N ASP A 396 0.88 5.41 18.82
CA ASP A 396 2.29 5.74 18.64
C ASP A 396 2.48 7.25 18.38
N THR A 397 1.39 7.97 18.13
CA THR A 397 1.35 9.42 17.91
C THR A 397 1.14 10.20 19.21
N THR A 398 2.07 11.09 19.55
CA THR A 398 1.98 11.98 20.74
C THR A 398 0.86 13.01 20.67
N ASP A 399 0.41 13.34 19.45
CA ASP A 399 -0.60 14.37 19.19
C ASP A 399 -2.01 13.89 19.56
N ASN A 400 -2.48 14.31 20.73
CA ASN A 400 -3.80 13.99 21.26
C ASN A 400 -4.97 14.70 20.55
N ASP A 401 -4.71 15.42 19.46
CA ASP A 401 -5.75 16.14 18.73
C ASP A 401 -6.81 15.20 18.11
N LYS A 402 -8.03 15.73 17.96
CA LYS A 402 -9.18 15.00 17.41
C LYS A 402 -9.04 14.76 15.90
N GLN A 403 -8.48 15.69 15.14
CA GLN A 403 -8.33 15.59 13.69
C GLN A 403 -7.22 14.57 13.34
N THR A 404 -6.06 14.64 14.02
CA THR A 404 -5.00 13.60 13.92
C THR A 404 -5.51 12.19 14.23
N ARG A 405 -6.35 12.01 15.27
CA ARG A 405 -6.92 10.69 15.60
C ARG A 405 -7.92 10.18 14.55
N ILE A 406 -8.68 11.06 13.89
CA ILE A 406 -9.59 10.69 12.79
C ILE A 406 -8.79 10.29 11.54
N GLU A 407 -7.70 10.98 11.24
CA GLU A 407 -6.76 10.60 10.17
C GLU A 407 -6.17 9.20 10.42
N GLY A 408 -5.57 8.98 11.60
CA GLY A 408 -4.99 7.68 11.99
C GLY A 408 -5.99 6.52 11.90
N ALA A 409 -7.27 6.77 12.23
CA ALA A 409 -8.35 5.78 12.11
C ALA A 409 -8.69 5.45 10.65
N GLU A 410 -8.86 6.44 9.76
CA GLU A 410 -9.16 6.18 8.34
C GLU A 410 -7.95 5.57 7.60
N ILE A 411 -6.71 5.92 7.98
CA ILE A 411 -5.48 5.27 7.50
C ILE A 411 -5.51 3.79 7.85
N ASN A 412 -5.60 3.45 9.14
CA ASN A 412 -5.60 2.06 9.61
C ASN A 412 -6.75 1.24 9.00
N LYS A 413 -7.95 1.82 8.89
CA LYS A 413 -9.12 1.24 8.21
C LYS A 413 -8.85 0.92 6.74
N SER A 414 -8.19 1.81 6.01
CA SER A 414 -7.86 1.59 4.59
C SER A 414 -6.78 0.52 4.38
N LEU A 415 -5.78 0.44 5.26
CA LEU A 415 -4.76 -0.61 5.23
C LEU A 415 -5.29 -1.97 5.69
N LEU A 416 -6.22 -1.99 6.66
CA LEU A 416 -6.94 -3.20 7.07
C LEU A 416 -7.85 -3.71 5.95
N ALA A 417 -8.58 -2.83 5.26
CA ALA A 417 -9.36 -3.22 4.08
C ALA A 417 -8.47 -3.83 2.99
N LEU A 418 -7.27 -3.28 2.77
CA LEU A 418 -6.30 -3.83 1.82
C LEU A 418 -5.81 -5.22 2.26
N LYS A 419 -5.50 -5.40 3.55
CA LYS A 419 -5.14 -6.70 4.14
C LYS A 419 -6.20 -7.77 3.88
N GLU A 420 -7.46 -7.43 4.11
CA GLU A 420 -8.59 -8.35 3.91
C GLU A 420 -8.90 -8.60 2.42
N CYS A 421 -8.54 -7.68 1.52
CA CYS A 421 -8.58 -7.95 0.08
C CYS A 421 -7.50 -8.95 -0.35
N ILE A 422 -6.25 -8.78 0.09
CA ILE A 422 -5.15 -9.72 -0.21
C ILE A 422 -5.45 -11.10 0.40
N ARG A 423 -5.83 -11.17 1.67
CA ARG A 423 -6.24 -12.42 2.33
C ARG A 423 -7.39 -13.13 1.61
N ALA A 424 -8.36 -12.37 1.06
CA ALA A 424 -9.46 -12.96 0.28
C ALA A 424 -9.02 -13.46 -1.11
N LEU A 425 -8.00 -12.86 -1.73
CA LEU A 425 -7.41 -13.31 -2.99
C LEU A 425 -6.58 -14.59 -2.79
N ASP A 426 -5.72 -14.63 -1.76
CA ASP A 426 -4.92 -15.80 -1.36
C ASP A 426 -5.80 -17.01 -1.02
N ASN A 427 -6.89 -16.80 -0.28
CA ASN A 427 -7.80 -17.87 0.11
C ASN A 427 -8.89 -18.18 -0.96
N ASP A 428 -8.67 -17.80 -2.23
CA ASP A 428 -9.56 -18.01 -3.40
C ASP A 428 -11.05 -17.69 -3.11
N GLN A 429 -11.31 -16.63 -2.32
CA GLN A 429 -12.66 -16.31 -1.86
C GLN A 429 -13.52 -15.74 -3.00
N GLY A 430 -14.67 -16.35 -3.25
CA GLY A 430 -15.61 -15.93 -4.32
C GLY A 430 -16.16 -14.50 -4.20
N HIS A 431 -15.93 -13.79 -3.08
CA HIS A 431 -16.19 -12.36 -2.94
C HIS A 431 -15.04 -11.67 -2.20
N ILE A 432 -14.30 -10.81 -2.91
CA ILE A 432 -13.21 -10.00 -2.37
C ILE A 432 -13.76 -8.63 -1.93
N PRO A 433 -13.53 -8.17 -0.68
CA PRO A 433 -14.24 -7.04 -0.08
C PRO A 433 -13.73 -5.65 -0.49
N PHE A 434 -13.49 -5.41 -1.79
CA PHE A 434 -12.90 -4.17 -2.31
C PHE A 434 -13.61 -2.88 -1.87
N ARG A 435 -14.92 -2.92 -1.58
CA ARG A 435 -15.70 -1.77 -1.08
C ARG A 435 -15.44 -1.39 0.39
N GLY A 436 -14.52 -2.06 1.09
CA GLY A 436 -14.14 -1.74 2.47
C GLY A 436 -13.44 -0.39 2.64
N SER A 437 -12.80 0.13 1.59
CA SER A 437 -12.19 1.47 1.59
C SER A 437 -12.06 2.06 0.18
N LYS A 438 -11.90 3.39 0.09
CA LYS A 438 -11.63 4.05 -1.19
C LYS A 438 -10.30 3.65 -1.82
N LEU A 439 -9.32 3.24 -1.01
CA LEU A 439 -8.03 2.72 -1.48
C LEU A 439 -8.24 1.37 -2.20
N THR A 440 -8.97 0.44 -1.59
CA THR A 440 -9.26 -0.88 -2.16
C THR A 440 -10.21 -0.84 -3.34
N GLU A 441 -11.13 0.12 -3.39
CA GLU A 441 -11.95 0.37 -4.58
C GLU A 441 -11.09 0.85 -5.77
N VAL A 442 -10.14 1.78 -5.55
CA VAL A 442 -9.19 2.23 -6.59
C VAL A 442 -8.26 1.08 -7.03
N LEU A 443 -7.80 0.26 -6.09
CA LEU A 443 -6.90 -0.87 -6.35
C LEU A 443 -7.60 -2.14 -6.89
N ARG A 444 -8.93 -2.16 -7.03
CA ARG A 444 -9.68 -3.32 -7.56
C ARG A 444 -9.12 -3.81 -8.90
N ASP A 445 -8.79 -2.84 -9.75
CA ASP A 445 -8.20 -3.01 -11.08
C ASP A 445 -6.75 -3.53 -11.08
N SER A 446 -6.06 -3.47 -9.94
CA SER A 446 -4.66 -3.90 -9.77
C SER A 446 -4.53 -5.37 -9.36
N PHE A 447 -5.58 -5.93 -8.74
CA PHE A 447 -5.55 -7.29 -8.19
C PHE A 447 -6.36 -8.32 -9.00
N VAL A 448 -7.34 -7.89 -9.81
CA VAL A 448 -8.25 -8.78 -10.55
C VAL A 448 -8.01 -8.69 -12.06
N GLY A 449 -7.94 -9.85 -12.72
CA GLY A 449 -7.77 -9.96 -14.16
C GLY A 449 -6.34 -9.70 -14.64
N ASN A 450 -6.17 -9.26 -15.90
CA ASN A 450 -4.84 -9.05 -16.48
C ASN A 450 -4.16 -7.78 -15.92
N SER A 451 -3.53 -7.94 -14.77
CA SER A 451 -2.68 -6.95 -14.11
C SER A 451 -1.30 -7.52 -13.77
N ARG A 452 -0.34 -6.64 -13.47
CA ARG A 452 0.94 -6.95 -12.83
C ARG A 452 1.17 -5.98 -11.68
N THR A 453 1.34 -6.50 -10.48
CA THR A 453 1.40 -5.68 -9.26
C THR A 453 2.68 -5.99 -8.51
N VAL A 454 3.39 -4.95 -8.08
CA VAL A 454 4.63 -5.02 -7.32
C VAL A 454 4.44 -4.28 -6.01
N MET A 455 4.67 -5.00 -4.92
CA MET A 455 4.66 -4.46 -3.57
C MET A 455 6.11 -4.22 -3.11
N ILE A 456 6.41 -3.00 -2.68
CA ILE A 456 7.70 -2.63 -2.08
C ILE A 456 7.50 -2.36 -0.59
N SER A 457 7.88 -3.33 0.23
CA SER A 457 7.78 -3.29 1.69
C SER A 457 9.01 -2.60 2.28
N CYS A 458 8.91 -1.31 2.56
CA CYS A 458 9.97 -0.53 3.18
C CYS A 458 9.97 -0.72 4.70
N ILE A 459 11.10 -1.18 5.26
CA ILE A 459 11.24 -1.50 6.70
C ILE A 459 12.32 -0.65 7.38
N SER A 460 12.22 -0.52 8.70
CA SER A 460 13.21 0.18 9.53
C SER A 460 14.16 -0.83 10.17
N PRO A 461 15.49 -0.65 10.11
CA PRO A 461 16.47 -1.55 10.71
C PRO A 461 16.54 -1.43 12.24
N SER A 462 16.02 -0.34 12.83
CA SER A 462 16.33 -0.02 14.23
C SER A 462 15.60 -0.92 15.23
N SER A 463 16.26 -1.28 16.32
CA SER A 463 15.68 -2.05 17.42
C SER A 463 14.41 -1.43 17.99
N GLY A 464 14.35 -0.09 18.08
CA GLY A 464 13.16 0.67 18.48
C GLY A 464 11.97 0.55 17.51
N SER A 465 12.18 0.04 16.30
CA SER A 465 11.17 -0.16 15.26
C SER A 465 10.67 -1.62 15.15
N CYS A 466 11.15 -2.53 16.00
CA CYS A 466 10.99 -3.99 15.82
C CYS A 466 9.55 -4.45 15.58
N GLU A 467 8.57 -4.01 16.40
CA GLU A 467 7.17 -4.44 16.23
C GLU A 467 6.59 -4.00 14.87
N HIS A 468 6.93 -2.79 14.41
CA HIS A 468 6.46 -2.26 13.13
C HIS A 468 7.10 -2.97 11.94
N THR A 469 8.39 -3.28 12.01
CA THR A 469 9.11 -4.09 11.01
C THR A 469 8.52 -5.50 10.94
N LEU A 470 8.34 -6.20 12.07
CA LEU A 470 7.72 -7.53 12.10
C LEU A 470 6.27 -7.52 11.58
N ASN A 471 5.48 -6.49 11.91
CA ASN A 471 4.12 -6.33 11.38
C ASN A 471 4.11 -6.04 9.86
N THR A 472 5.14 -5.38 9.33
CA THR A 472 5.30 -5.11 7.89
C THR A 472 5.70 -6.39 7.14
N LEU A 473 6.66 -7.15 7.67
CA LEU A 473 7.11 -8.41 7.08
C LEU A 473 6.00 -9.48 7.09
N ARG A 474 5.34 -9.70 8.24
CA ARG A 474 4.17 -10.60 8.40
C ARG A 474 2.90 -10.13 7.64
N TYR A 475 2.96 -8.99 6.97
CA TYR A 475 1.96 -8.54 5.99
C TYR A 475 2.41 -8.88 4.56
N ALA A 476 3.69 -8.70 4.24
CA ALA A 476 4.28 -8.97 2.93
C ALA A 476 4.44 -10.47 2.62
N ASP A 477 4.56 -11.27 3.68
CA ASP A 477 4.61 -12.74 3.70
C ASP A 477 3.22 -13.40 3.44
N ARG A 478 2.23 -12.62 2.98
CA ARG A 478 0.82 -13.00 2.75
C ARG A 478 0.27 -12.41 1.45
#